data_AF-G1VIR7-F1
#
_entry.id   AF-G1VIR7-F1
#
_cell.length_a   1.000
_cell.length_b   1.000
_cell.length_c   1.000
_cell.angle_alpha   90.00
_cell.angle_beta   90.00
_cell.angle_gamma   90.00
#
_symmetry.space_group_name_H-M   'P 1'
#
loop_
_entity.id
_entity.type
_entity.pdbx_description
1 polymer ?
#
loop_
_entity_poly.entity_id
_entity_poly.type
_entity_poly.pdbx_seq_one_letter_code
_entity_poly.pdbx_strand_id
1 'polypeptide(L)'
;MKQKILLSLFTICIISFFEGCSNDEYSKELKELTTTSHNVIALQDSTILPIKGTHKNIKHLKTRANYYDYDLSEELEQLDEIPIYLQVQGNSDERRFLSVTNKGKEVTIEKFKDKSLDQQFYIKILPATAGIPYLIYSKKTNTLIRIGTYKNKPEVSILYAGHAPKEQLFGASWDIKRGKYSRDSYIIENTDFPMLGNNYGGWGNTDVYYNAITADGNKVLFSKYNNSPKQEFQIIPVEEFKIESITFNIDNTATLTQEPELVYSDRFVNNSPIEQKHTFSISKTYKETSSFTKKTSYSLSIKTDFSVKIPIIADGKISTTLSSSKEFTYGKSEEHTITINRDYPIIIPANYIGIMRVTLYKYNMDVEYIATCVGMVSGRKIKIKGRWKGVDVEQTEAVLDLTPTNNSTSGKRTVKISKDMLESNKVIKIN
;
A
#
# COMPACT_ATOMS: atom_id res chain seq x y z
N MET A 1 -60.39 -19.31 25.31
CA MET A 1 -60.94 -19.25 26.69
C MET A 1 -59.91 -18.54 27.56
N LYS A 2 -60.27 -17.35 28.10
CA LYS A 2 -59.63 -16.56 29.19
C LYS A 2 -58.17 -16.07 28.96
N GLN A 3 -57.93 -14.75 28.79
CA GLN A 3 -57.75 -13.68 29.83
C GLN A 3 -56.51 -13.94 30.72
N LYS A 4 -55.60 -13.00 31.07
CA LYS A 4 -55.55 -11.53 31.15
C LYS A 4 -54.05 -11.15 31.37
N ILE A 5 -53.51 -10.10 30.73
CA ILE A 5 -53.26 -8.73 31.27
C ILE A 5 -52.38 -8.68 32.53
N LEU A 6 -51.20 -8.03 32.41
CA LEU A 6 -50.82 -6.99 33.37
C LEU A 6 -50.19 -5.79 32.65
N LEU A 7 -50.82 -4.66 32.88
CA LEU A 7 -50.50 -3.30 32.48
C LEU A 7 -50.14 -2.58 33.81
N SER A 8 -49.06 -1.79 33.86
CA SER A 8 -48.98 -0.66 34.82
C SER A 8 -48.53 0.57 34.05
N LEU A 9 -49.44 1.48 33.70
CA LEU A 9 -49.94 2.61 34.52
C LEU A 9 -48.81 3.61 34.82
N PHE A 10 -48.75 4.78 34.17
CA PHE A 10 -49.61 5.99 34.24
C PHE A 10 -48.62 7.10 34.67
N THR A 11 -48.59 8.33 34.16
CA THR A 11 -49.65 9.33 34.35
C THR A 11 -49.35 10.56 33.49
N ILE A 12 -50.38 11.04 32.81
CA ILE A 12 -50.47 12.37 32.20
C ILE A 12 -50.76 13.37 33.32
N CYS A 13 -49.99 14.46 33.40
CA CYS A 13 -50.42 15.71 34.03
C CYS A 13 -50.21 16.86 33.05
N ILE A 14 -51.33 17.36 32.51
CA ILE A 14 -51.49 18.67 31.92
C ILE A 14 -52.27 19.50 32.96
N ILE A 15 -51.87 20.78 33.12
CA ILE A 15 -52.54 21.97 33.71
C ILE A 15 -51.37 22.85 34.20
N SER A 16 -51.18 24.12 33.84
CA SER A 16 -52.06 25.17 33.34
C SER A 16 -51.26 26.32 32.71
N PHE A 17 -51.92 26.98 31.78
CA PHE A 17 -51.64 28.30 31.21
C PHE A 17 -51.36 29.40 32.25
N PHE A 18 -50.47 30.33 31.88
CA PHE A 18 -50.85 31.75 31.87
C PHE A 18 -50.79 32.23 30.42
N GLU A 19 -51.95 32.67 29.93
CA GLU A 19 -52.10 33.37 28.66
C GLU A 19 -51.45 34.76 28.72
N GLY A 20 -50.85 35.13 27.58
CA GLY A 20 -50.60 36.50 27.17
C GLY A 20 -50.91 36.62 25.67
N CYS A 21 -52.20 36.79 25.36
CA CYS A 21 -52.81 37.32 24.14
C CYS A 21 -52.32 36.88 22.73
N SER A 22 -53.28 36.27 22.04
CA SER A 22 -53.74 36.54 20.67
C SER A 22 -53.34 35.59 19.51
N ASN A 23 -54.42 35.04 18.97
CA ASN A 23 -54.80 34.87 17.56
C ASN A 23 -54.62 33.52 16.85
N ASP A 24 -55.80 33.10 16.37
CA ASP A 24 -56.17 32.02 15.48
C ASP A 24 -55.37 31.97 14.18
N GLU A 25 -54.70 30.85 13.87
CA GLU A 25 -54.49 30.39 12.47
C GLU A 25 -53.90 28.97 12.33
N TYR A 26 -54.27 27.99 13.17
CA TYR A 26 -53.60 26.67 13.11
C TYR A 26 -54.53 25.50 13.46
N SER A 27 -55.59 25.27 12.67
CA SER A 27 -56.31 23.98 12.75
C SER A 27 -57.09 23.55 11.50
N LYS A 28 -56.84 24.17 10.33
CA LYS A 28 -57.39 23.71 9.04
C LYS A 28 -56.40 22.97 8.13
N GLU A 29 -55.10 23.00 8.39
CA GLU A 29 -54.07 22.44 7.48
C GLU A 29 -53.83 20.92 7.60
N LEU A 30 -54.44 20.20 8.56
CA LEU A 30 -54.11 18.77 8.77
C LEU A 30 -55.12 17.75 8.20
N LYS A 31 -56.11 18.18 7.39
CA LYS A 31 -57.15 17.28 6.85
C LYS A 31 -57.33 17.24 5.33
N GLU A 32 -56.58 18.03 4.55
CA GLU A 32 -56.52 17.88 3.08
C GLU A 32 -55.32 17.05 2.59
N LEU A 33 -54.74 16.23 3.48
CA LEU A 33 -53.63 15.32 3.18
C LEU A 33 -54.05 13.95 2.64
N THR A 34 -55.31 13.80 2.23
CA THR A 34 -55.79 12.61 1.54
C THR A 34 -56.82 13.01 0.50
N THR A 35 -56.60 12.55 -0.74
CA THR A 35 -57.41 12.71 -1.95
C THR A 35 -57.13 13.98 -2.75
N THR A 36 -56.14 13.94 -3.66
CA THR A 36 -56.36 14.06 -5.12
C THR A 36 -55.00 13.92 -5.81
N SER A 37 -54.76 12.73 -6.38
CA SER A 37 -53.71 12.48 -7.35
C SER A 37 -54.06 13.13 -8.71
N HIS A 38 -53.03 13.66 -9.36
CA HIS A 38 -52.94 14.07 -10.76
C HIS A 38 -53.53 15.45 -11.12
N ASN A 39 -52.64 16.46 -11.11
CA ASN A 39 -52.42 17.29 -12.28
C ASN A 39 -50.93 17.59 -12.45
N VAL A 40 -50.46 17.36 -13.66
CA VAL A 40 -49.08 17.42 -14.14
C VAL A 40 -48.61 18.87 -14.22
N ILE A 41 -47.52 19.21 -13.52
CA ILE A 41 -46.43 20.19 -13.79
C ILE A 41 -45.50 20.00 -12.56
N ALA A 42 -44.27 19.52 -12.64
CA ALA A 42 -43.21 19.94 -13.53
C ALA A 42 -42.39 18.75 -14.02
N LEU A 43 -41.98 18.79 -15.29
CA LEU A 43 -40.69 18.23 -15.67
C LEU A 43 -39.65 18.83 -14.72
N GLN A 44 -39.23 18.04 -13.73
CA GLN A 44 -38.12 18.38 -12.86
C GLN A 44 -36.89 18.44 -13.77
N ASP A 45 -36.53 19.65 -14.21
CA ASP A 45 -35.41 19.88 -15.11
C ASP A 45 -34.13 19.47 -14.38
N SER A 46 -33.76 18.19 -14.54
CA SER A 46 -32.57 17.53 -13.99
C SER A 46 -31.29 17.93 -14.73
N THR A 47 -31.36 18.98 -15.55
CA THR A 47 -30.23 19.53 -16.27
C THR A 47 -29.18 20.02 -15.29
N ILE A 48 -27.98 19.47 -15.44
CA ILE A 48 -26.79 19.85 -14.68
C ILE A 48 -26.11 21.00 -15.42
N LEU A 49 -25.79 22.07 -14.71
CA LEU A 49 -25.05 23.21 -15.25
C LEU A 49 -23.62 23.22 -14.71
N PRO A 50 -22.61 23.56 -15.54
CA PRO A 50 -21.26 23.76 -15.05
C PRO A 50 -21.22 24.97 -14.11
N ILE A 51 -20.41 24.89 -13.06
CA ILE A 51 -20.09 26.07 -12.26
C ILE A 51 -19.34 27.08 -13.12
N LYS A 52 -19.63 28.38 -12.93
CA LYS A 52 -18.98 29.48 -13.66
C LYS A 52 -17.81 30.02 -12.86
N GLY A 53 -16.68 30.26 -13.52
CA GLY A 53 -15.52 30.90 -12.90
C GLY A 53 -14.26 30.80 -13.75
N THR A 54 -13.13 31.27 -13.21
CA THR A 54 -11.82 31.16 -13.86
C THR A 54 -10.74 30.88 -12.82
N HIS A 55 -9.75 30.06 -13.18
CA HIS A 55 -8.61 29.74 -12.31
C HIS A 55 -7.80 30.99 -11.90
N LYS A 56 -7.79 32.05 -12.73
CA LYS A 56 -7.04 33.29 -12.46
C LYS A 56 -7.53 34.06 -11.23
N ASN A 57 -8.79 33.87 -10.86
CA ASN A 57 -9.43 34.64 -9.77
C ASN A 57 -9.44 33.88 -8.44
N ILE A 58 -8.98 32.62 -8.42
CA ILE A 58 -8.90 31.84 -7.19
C ILE A 58 -7.63 32.28 -6.46
N LYS A 59 -7.80 32.93 -5.29
CA LYS A 59 -6.69 33.14 -4.36
C LYS A 59 -6.29 31.78 -3.81
N HIS A 60 -5.31 31.12 -4.42
CA HIS A 60 -4.59 30.04 -3.76
C HIS A 60 -3.94 30.65 -2.52
N LEU A 61 -4.44 30.32 -1.34
CA LEU A 61 -3.71 30.60 -0.13
C LEU A 61 -2.37 29.89 -0.25
N LYS A 62 -1.28 30.63 -0.02
CA LYS A 62 -0.04 30.05 0.48
C LYS A 62 -0.35 29.51 1.89
N THR A 63 -1.08 28.41 1.97
CA THR A 63 -1.10 27.61 3.19
C THR A 63 0.36 27.25 3.48
N ARG A 64 0.79 27.42 4.74
CA ARG A 64 2.15 27.12 5.21
C ARG A 64 2.66 25.86 4.51
N ALA A 65 3.68 26.02 3.66
CA ALA A 65 4.33 24.98 2.85
C ALA A 65 3.55 23.66 2.78
N ASN A 66 2.59 23.54 1.85
CA ASN A 66 2.11 22.22 1.46
C ASN A 66 3.37 21.46 1.00
N TYR A 67 3.82 20.50 1.82
CA TYR A 67 4.92 19.64 1.48
C TYR A 67 4.58 18.94 0.17
N TYR A 68 5.31 19.26 -0.90
CA TYR A 68 5.18 18.54 -2.16
C TYR A 68 5.56 17.09 -1.88
N ASP A 69 4.57 16.21 -1.94
CA ASP A 69 4.77 14.77 -1.82
C ASP A 69 5.30 14.26 -3.17
N TYR A 70 6.62 14.36 -3.35
CA TYR A 70 7.30 13.97 -4.57
C TYR A 70 7.07 12.49 -4.91
N ASP A 71 7.00 11.62 -3.90
CA ASP A 71 6.71 10.20 -4.12
C ASP A 71 5.29 10.00 -4.67
N LEU A 72 4.30 10.75 -4.16
CA LEU A 72 2.94 10.70 -4.68
C LEU A 72 2.86 11.23 -6.11
N SER A 73 3.51 12.36 -6.42
CA SER A 73 3.50 12.89 -7.78
C SER A 73 4.14 11.92 -8.77
N GLU A 74 5.29 11.32 -8.42
CA GLU A 74 5.92 10.29 -9.25
C GLU A 74 5.00 9.07 -9.46
N GLU A 75 4.25 8.66 -8.44
CA GLU A 75 3.29 7.56 -8.55
C GLU A 75 2.12 7.88 -9.48
N LEU A 76 1.54 9.09 -9.37
CA LEU A 76 0.41 9.51 -10.20
C LEU A 76 0.83 9.79 -11.65
N GLU A 77 2.03 10.32 -11.89
CA GLU A 77 2.58 10.51 -13.24
C GLU A 77 2.67 9.21 -14.04
N GLN A 78 3.01 8.12 -13.36
CA GLN A 78 3.06 6.80 -14.00
C GLN A 78 1.68 6.30 -14.44
N LEU A 79 0.59 6.84 -13.85
CA LEU A 79 -0.79 6.50 -14.17
C LEU A 79 -1.44 7.46 -15.19
N ASP A 80 -0.72 8.46 -15.69
CA ASP A 80 -1.26 9.47 -16.62
C ASP A 80 -1.90 8.82 -17.86
N GLU A 81 -3.21 8.90 -17.99
CA GLU A 81 -4.03 8.26 -19.04
C GLU A 81 -4.15 6.73 -18.99
N ILE A 82 -3.63 6.04 -17.96
CA ILE A 82 -3.97 4.63 -17.69
C ILE A 82 -5.42 4.55 -17.18
N PRO A 83 -6.26 3.65 -17.74
CA PRO A 83 -7.58 3.40 -17.18
C PRO A 83 -7.50 2.88 -15.75
N ILE A 84 -8.30 3.47 -14.86
CA ILE A 84 -8.38 3.16 -13.43
C ILE A 84 -9.84 2.98 -12.98
N TYR A 85 -10.04 2.19 -11.94
CA TYR A 85 -11.21 2.26 -11.07
C TYR A 85 -10.91 3.17 -9.88
N LEU A 86 -11.94 3.87 -9.41
CA LEU A 86 -11.91 4.68 -8.19
C LEU A 86 -12.83 4.02 -7.16
N GLN A 87 -12.23 3.34 -6.17
CA GLN A 87 -12.95 2.57 -5.16
C GLN A 87 -12.90 3.27 -3.80
N VAL A 88 -14.04 3.72 -3.27
CA VAL A 88 -14.09 4.32 -1.93
C VAL A 88 -13.79 3.27 -0.83
N GLN A 89 -13.05 3.66 0.21
CA GLN A 89 -12.61 2.76 1.30
C GLN A 89 -13.79 2.26 2.15
N GLY A 90 -14.84 3.05 2.30
CA GLY A 90 -16.07 2.65 2.97
C GLY A 90 -17.29 3.40 2.43
N ASN A 91 -18.47 2.83 2.63
CA ASN A 91 -19.74 3.45 2.25
C ASN A 91 -20.84 3.01 3.23
N SER A 92 -22.04 3.60 3.13
CA SER A 92 -23.22 3.17 3.89
C SER A 92 -23.80 1.83 3.43
N ASP A 93 -23.41 1.35 2.24
CA ASP A 93 -23.78 0.03 1.72
C ASP A 93 -22.62 -0.59 0.90
N GLU A 94 -22.91 -1.69 0.19
CA GLU A 94 -21.93 -2.47 -0.58
C GLU A 94 -21.42 -1.79 -1.86
N ARG A 95 -22.04 -0.69 -2.30
CA ARG A 95 -21.59 0.07 -3.48
C ARG A 95 -20.31 0.82 -3.13
N ARG A 96 -19.28 0.69 -3.96
CA ARG A 96 -17.95 1.26 -3.65
C ARG A 96 -17.23 1.89 -4.83
N PHE A 97 -17.75 1.78 -6.05
CA PHE A 97 -17.04 2.21 -7.26
C PHE A 97 -17.73 3.41 -7.90
N LEU A 98 -16.97 4.46 -8.20
CA LEU A 98 -17.51 5.54 -9.03
C LEU A 98 -17.97 4.99 -10.38
N SER A 99 -19.06 5.54 -10.90
CA SER A 99 -19.69 5.08 -12.14
C SER A 99 -20.39 6.24 -12.85
N VAL A 100 -20.31 6.29 -14.17
CA VAL A 100 -21.07 7.24 -14.98
C VAL A 100 -21.40 6.66 -16.36
N THR A 101 -22.67 6.79 -16.75
CA THR A 101 -23.20 6.10 -17.94
C THR A 101 -23.24 7.00 -19.18
N ASN A 102 -23.50 8.30 -19.00
CA ASN A 102 -23.77 9.23 -20.10
C ASN A 102 -23.20 10.63 -19.83
N LYS A 103 -22.96 11.38 -20.90
CA LYS A 103 -22.57 12.79 -20.85
C LYS A 103 -23.66 13.62 -20.17
N GLY A 104 -23.26 14.64 -19.40
CA GLY A 104 -24.19 15.51 -18.67
C GLY A 104 -24.93 14.83 -17.52
N LYS A 105 -24.54 13.61 -17.11
CA LYS A 105 -25.16 12.88 -15.99
C LYS A 105 -24.24 12.84 -14.77
N GLU A 106 -24.89 12.75 -13.61
CA GLU A 106 -24.26 12.59 -12.31
C GLU A 106 -23.38 11.33 -12.28
N VAL A 107 -22.23 11.44 -11.60
CA VAL A 107 -21.40 10.30 -11.22
C VAL A 107 -22.02 9.66 -9.97
N THR A 108 -22.33 8.37 -10.03
CA THR A 108 -22.88 7.61 -8.91
C THR A 108 -21.83 6.68 -8.31
N ILE A 109 -22.17 6.06 -7.18
CA ILE A 109 -21.41 4.97 -6.59
C ILE A 109 -22.19 3.68 -6.79
N GLU A 110 -21.54 2.68 -7.38
CA GLU A 110 -22.15 1.40 -7.74
C GLU A 110 -21.34 0.22 -7.19
N LYS A 111 -21.95 -0.97 -7.25
CA LYS A 111 -21.22 -2.22 -6.99
C LYS A 111 -20.21 -2.47 -8.11
N PHE A 112 -19.11 -3.14 -7.81
CA PHE A 112 -18.13 -3.50 -8.83
C PHE A 112 -18.77 -4.28 -9.98
N LYS A 113 -18.46 -3.89 -11.21
CA LYS A 113 -18.84 -4.60 -12.42
C LYS A 113 -17.61 -4.74 -13.30
N ASP A 114 -17.13 -5.97 -13.41
CA ASP A 114 -15.91 -6.28 -14.15
C ASP A 114 -15.93 -5.70 -15.58
N LYS A 115 -14.84 -5.04 -15.95
CA LYS A 115 -14.61 -4.40 -17.26
C LYS A 115 -15.69 -3.39 -17.69
N SER A 116 -16.53 -2.91 -16.77
CA SER A 116 -17.53 -1.90 -17.08
C SER A 116 -16.87 -0.57 -17.42
N LEU A 117 -16.99 -0.11 -18.67
CA LEU A 117 -16.50 1.21 -19.08
C LEU A 117 -17.10 2.34 -18.25
N ASP A 118 -18.32 2.14 -17.74
CA ASP A 118 -19.01 3.13 -16.91
C ASP A 118 -18.25 3.39 -15.60
N GLN A 119 -17.46 2.42 -15.12
CA GLN A 119 -16.67 2.51 -13.89
C GLN A 119 -15.19 2.85 -14.13
N GLN A 120 -14.79 3.00 -15.40
CA GLN A 120 -13.41 3.29 -15.76
C GLN A 120 -13.20 4.78 -15.96
N PHE A 121 -12.19 5.31 -15.30
CA PHE A 121 -11.73 6.68 -15.39
C PHE A 121 -10.27 6.70 -15.80
N TYR A 122 -9.71 7.87 -16.06
CA TYR A 122 -8.27 8.07 -16.14
C TYR A 122 -7.91 9.45 -15.63
N ILE A 123 -6.74 9.55 -15.01
CA ILE A 123 -6.15 10.83 -14.63
C ILE A 123 -5.42 11.38 -15.85
N LYS A 124 -5.51 12.68 -16.10
CA LYS A 124 -4.72 13.37 -17.12
C LYS A 124 -3.95 14.50 -16.47
N ILE A 125 -2.64 14.52 -16.67
CA ILE A 125 -1.74 15.53 -16.13
C ILE A 125 -1.44 16.56 -17.23
N LEU A 126 -1.66 17.84 -16.91
CA LEU A 126 -1.36 18.94 -17.82
C LEU A 126 0.04 19.51 -17.53
N PRO A 127 0.67 20.23 -18.48
CA PRO A 127 1.85 21.01 -18.18
C PRO A 127 1.60 21.95 -16.99
N ALA A 128 2.59 22.15 -16.13
CA ALA A 128 2.46 22.96 -14.91
C ALA A 128 1.90 24.38 -15.14
N THR A 129 2.12 24.94 -16.34
CA THR A 129 1.58 26.25 -16.77
C THR A 129 0.05 26.31 -16.80
N ALA A 130 -0.65 25.17 -16.84
CA ALA A 130 -2.10 25.11 -16.80
C ALA A 130 -2.67 25.48 -15.42
N GLY A 131 -1.88 25.36 -14.35
CA GLY A 131 -2.31 25.63 -12.97
C GLY A 131 -3.36 24.64 -12.44
N ILE A 132 -3.50 23.48 -13.09
CA ILE A 132 -4.44 22.41 -12.72
C ILE A 132 -3.60 21.19 -12.32
N PRO A 133 -3.73 20.67 -11.07
CA PRO A 133 -2.92 19.52 -10.64
C PRO A 133 -3.29 18.26 -11.42
N TYR A 134 -4.57 17.87 -11.40
CA TYR A 134 -5.06 16.67 -12.08
C TYR A 134 -6.43 16.93 -12.73
N LEU A 135 -6.59 16.42 -13.94
CA LEU A 135 -7.91 16.21 -14.54
C LEU A 135 -8.31 14.75 -14.37
N ILE A 136 -9.60 14.49 -14.22
CA ILE A 136 -10.17 13.13 -14.23
C ILE A 136 -11.15 13.06 -15.39
N TYR A 137 -11.05 12.00 -16.20
CA TYR A 137 -11.95 11.75 -17.32
C TYR A 137 -12.68 10.43 -17.14
N SER A 138 -13.93 10.36 -17.59
CA SER A 138 -14.61 9.07 -17.79
C SER A 138 -14.16 8.44 -19.10
N LYS A 139 -13.82 7.14 -19.07
CA LYS A 139 -13.55 6.35 -20.28
C LYS A 139 -14.81 6.15 -21.11
N LYS A 140 -15.97 5.96 -20.46
CA LYS A 140 -17.25 5.74 -21.13
C LYS A 140 -17.68 6.93 -21.98
N THR A 141 -17.69 8.13 -21.40
CA THR A 141 -18.24 9.33 -22.05
C THR A 141 -17.18 10.12 -22.80
N ASN A 142 -15.89 9.87 -22.49
CA ASN A 142 -14.75 10.65 -22.95
C ASN A 142 -14.90 12.15 -22.62
N THR A 143 -15.33 12.45 -21.39
CA THR A 143 -15.53 13.82 -20.89
C THR A 143 -14.90 13.98 -19.52
N LEU A 144 -14.59 15.23 -19.17
CA LEU A 144 -14.13 15.61 -17.85
C LEU A 144 -15.15 15.25 -16.78
N ILE A 145 -14.65 14.78 -15.64
CA ILE A 145 -15.38 14.70 -14.38
C ILE A 145 -15.18 16.02 -13.66
N ARG A 146 -16.30 16.65 -13.30
CA ARG A 146 -16.30 18.04 -12.81
C ARG A 146 -17.45 18.30 -11.85
N ILE A 147 -17.34 19.40 -11.12
CA ILE A 147 -18.41 19.93 -10.28
C ILE A 147 -19.40 20.74 -11.14
N GLY A 148 -20.68 20.51 -10.89
CA GLY A 148 -21.80 21.29 -11.41
C GLY A 148 -22.85 21.51 -10.34
N THR A 149 -23.98 22.08 -10.75
CA THR A 149 -25.16 22.23 -9.92
C THR A 149 -26.41 21.90 -10.72
N TYR A 150 -27.50 21.54 -10.06
CA TYR A 150 -28.78 21.40 -10.75
C TYR A 150 -29.30 22.80 -11.11
N LYS A 151 -29.88 22.94 -12.31
CA LYS A 151 -30.49 24.19 -12.75
C LYS A 151 -31.56 24.72 -11.79
N ASN A 152 -32.31 23.82 -11.15
CA ASN A 152 -33.36 24.16 -10.18
C ASN A 152 -32.91 24.15 -8.71
N LYS A 153 -31.68 23.69 -8.42
CA LYS A 153 -31.08 23.63 -7.08
C LYS A 153 -29.60 24.04 -7.14
N PRO A 154 -29.30 25.33 -7.44
CA PRO A 154 -27.95 25.81 -7.63
C PRO A 154 -27.07 25.75 -6.37
N GLU A 155 -27.65 25.57 -5.19
CA GLU A 155 -26.98 25.40 -3.91
C GLU A 155 -26.37 24.00 -3.71
N VAL A 156 -26.85 23.00 -4.47
CA VAL A 156 -26.38 21.62 -4.37
C VAL A 156 -25.29 21.36 -5.39
N SER A 157 -24.06 21.14 -4.89
CA SER A 157 -22.93 20.72 -5.72
C SER A 157 -23.04 19.24 -6.06
N ILE A 158 -22.78 18.90 -7.33
CA ILE A 158 -22.84 17.53 -7.85
C ILE A 158 -21.62 17.19 -8.70
N LEU A 159 -21.16 15.95 -8.57
CA LEU A 159 -20.12 15.40 -9.42
C LEU A 159 -20.78 14.85 -10.69
N TYR A 160 -20.32 15.26 -11.87
CA TYR A 160 -20.95 14.83 -13.12
C TYR A 160 -19.93 14.70 -14.25
N ALA A 161 -20.29 13.91 -15.27
CA ALA A 161 -19.56 13.87 -16.54
C ALA A 161 -19.97 15.06 -17.42
N GLY A 162 -19.01 15.83 -17.93
CA GLY A 162 -19.24 16.95 -18.83
C GLY A 162 -20.16 16.64 -20.01
N HIS A 163 -20.71 17.67 -20.63
CA HIS A 163 -21.65 17.53 -21.76
C HIS A 163 -20.91 17.21 -23.07
N ALA A 164 -19.66 17.63 -23.19
CA ALA A 164 -18.80 17.45 -24.35
C ALA A 164 -17.34 17.10 -23.97
N PRO A 165 -16.58 16.48 -24.88
CA PRO A 165 -15.16 16.13 -24.63
C PRO A 165 -14.23 17.34 -24.45
N LYS A 166 -14.57 18.47 -25.11
CA LYS A 166 -13.83 19.73 -25.02
C LYS A 166 -14.73 20.77 -24.39
N GLU A 167 -14.44 21.11 -23.14
CA GLU A 167 -15.16 22.13 -22.38
C GLU A 167 -14.18 22.97 -21.57
N GLN A 168 -14.67 24.06 -21.01
CA GLN A 168 -13.94 24.85 -20.02
C GLN A 168 -13.50 23.95 -18.84
N LEU A 169 -12.25 24.09 -18.42
CA LEU A 169 -11.65 23.24 -17.37
C LEU A 169 -12.08 23.61 -15.94
N PHE A 170 -12.68 24.79 -15.73
CA PHE A 170 -13.09 25.25 -14.40
C PHE A 170 -14.17 24.34 -13.79
N GLY A 171 -13.97 23.93 -12.55
CA GLY A 171 -14.76 22.91 -11.86
C GLY A 171 -14.24 21.48 -12.10
N ALA A 172 -13.22 21.29 -12.94
CA ALA A 172 -12.58 20.01 -13.21
C ALA A 172 -11.15 19.92 -12.67
N SER A 173 -10.68 20.92 -11.89
CA SER A 173 -9.36 20.90 -11.28
C SER A 173 -9.36 20.11 -9.97
N TRP A 174 -8.75 18.93 -9.98
CA TRP A 174 -8.67 18.02 -8.84
C TRP A 174 -7.27 18.01 -8.24
N ASP A 175 -7.20 18.00 -6.92
CA ASP A 175 -6.00 17.68 -6.15
C ASP A 175 -6.17 16.28 -5.56
N ILE A 176 -5.10 15.48 -5.60
CA ILE A 176 -5.07 14.09 -5.12
C ILE A 176 -4.01 14.02 -4.02
N LYS A 177 -4.44 13.68 -2.80
CA LYS A 177 -3.60 13.65 -1.60
C LYS A 177 -3.65 12.29 -0.94
N ARG A 178 -2.66 11.95 -0.12
CA ARG A 178 -2.71 10.73 0.69
C ARG A 178 -3.83 10.82 1.73
N GLY A 179 -4.57 9.73 1.87
CA GLY A 179 -5.51 9.50 2.96
C GLY A 179 -4.82 9.34 4.32
N LYS A 180 -5.60 9.46 5.38
CA LYS A 180 -5.19 9.18 6.77
C LYS A 180 -5.91 7.97 7.33
N TYR A 181 -7.07 7.58 6.79
CA TYR A 181 -7.80 6.39 7.20
C TYR A 181 -7.04 5.12 6.78
N SER A 182 -6.54 5.07 5.55
CA SER A 182 -5.68 3.98 5.06
C SER A 182 -4.40 4.54 4.43
N ARG A 183 -3.32 3.74 4.45
CA ARG A 183 -2.01 4.11 3.90
C ARG A 183 -2.02 4.16 2.37
N ASP A 184 -2.87 3.34 1.76
CA ASP A 184 -2.94 3.10 0.31
C ASP A 184 -4.22 3.69 -0.30
N SER A 185 -4.69 4.80 0.26
CA SER A 185 -5.88 5.51 -0.18
C SER A 185 -5.59 6.99 -0.41
N TYR A 186 -6.48 7.62 -1.18
CA TYR A 186 -6.33 8.97 -1.68
C TYR A 186 -7.57 9.80 -1.43
N ILE A 187 -7.37 11.06 -1.08
CA ILE A 187 -8.40 12.08 -1.00
C ILE A 187 -8.42 12.79 -2.35
N ILE A 188 -9.61 13.02 -2.89
CA ILE A 188 -9.79 13.75 -4.16
C ILE A 188 -10.57 15.02 -3.85
N GLU A 189 -9.91 16.18 -3.95
CA GLU A 189 -10.46 17.50 -3.59
C GLU A 189 -10.58 18.39 -4.81
N ASN A 190 -11.67 19.16 -4.91
CA ASN A 190 -11.81 20.11 -6.01
C ASN A 190 -11.18 21.46 -5.65
N THR A 191 -10.20 21.89 -6.44
CA THR A 191 -9.45 23.14 -6.19
C THR A 191 -10.12 24.38 -6.76
N ASP A 192 -11.15 24.22 -7.58
CA ASP A 192 -11.90 25.32 -8.19
C ASP A 192 -13.01 25.89 -7.30
N PHE A 193 -13.36 25.17 -6.23
CA PHE A 193 -14.46 25.51 -5.34
C PHE A 193 -14.03 25.53 -3.85
N PRO A 194 -13.17 26.49 -3.44
CA PRO A 194 -12.74 26.63 -2.04
C PRO A 194 -13.90 27.07 -1.14
N MET A 195 -13.88 26.58 0.11
CA MET A 195 -14.85 26.89 1.15
C MET A 195 -14.20 27.60 2.33
N LEU A 196 -14.97 28.46 2.98
CA LEU A 196 -14.56 29.12 4.23
C LEU A 196 -14.95 28.25 5.43
N GLY A 197 -13.98 27.98 6.29
CA GLY A 197 -14.17 27.32 7.58
C GLY A 197 -14.63 28.27 8.67
N ASN A 198 -15.08 27.71 9.78
CA ASN A 198 -15.46 28.50 10.95
C ASN A 198 -14.23 29.03 11.69
N ASN A 199 -14.26 30.31 12.07
CA ASN A 199 -13.25 30.97 12.89
C ASN A 199 -13.09 30.25 14.25
N TYR A 200 -11.86 29.87 14.58
CA TYR A 200 -11.46 29.58 15.96
C TYR A 200 -10.21 30.40 16.29
N GLY A 201 -10.42 31.58 16.89
CA GLY A 201 -9.37 32.49 17.36
C GLY A 201 -9.49 33.87 16.73
N GLY A 202 -9.67 34.90 17.57
CA GLY A 202 -10.02 36.29 17.22
C GLY A 202 -8.99 37.12 16.46
N TRP A 203 -8.26 36.52 15.51
CA TRP A 203 -7.31 37.20 14.63
C TRP A 203 -7.54 36.80 13.17
N GLY A 204 -8.62 37.34 12.58
CA GLY A 204 -8.75 37.68 11.14
C GLY A 204 -8.46 36.64 10.04
N ASN A 205 -8.05 35.41 10.33
CA ASN A 205 -7.66 34.42 9.34
C ASN A 205 -8.77 33.38 9.17
N THR A 206 -9.55 33.49 8.10
CA THR A 206 -10.50 32.47 7.68
C THR A 206 -9.75 31.23 7.19
N ASP A 207 -9.96 30.07 7.82
CA ASP A 207 -9.49 28.79 7.30
C ASP A 207 -10.15 28.54 5.93
N VAL A 208 -9.38 28.25 4.89
CA VAL A 208 -9.91 27.87 3.58
C VAL A 208 -9.60 26.40 3.37
N TYR A 209 -10.62 25.64 3.00
CA TYR A 209 -10.49 24.23 2.70
C TYR A 209 -11.15 23.90 1.36
N TYR A 210 -10.79 22.75 0.81
CA TYR A 210 -11.41 22.20 -0.39
C TYR A 210 -12.26 21.01 0.01
N ASN A 211 -13.45 20.87 -0.58
CA ASN A 211 -14.29 19.72 -0.31
C ASN A 211 -13.74 18.48 -1.01
N ALA A 212 -13.70 17.38 -0.28
CA ALA A 212 -13.39 16.06 -0.82
C ALA A 212 -14.65 15.44 -1.43
N ILE A 213 -14.46 14.55 -2.41
CA ILE A 213 -15.49 13.62 -2.87
C ILE A 213 -15.88 12.70 -1.71
N THR A 214 -17.17 12.68 -1.34
CA THR A 214 -17.70 11.90 -0.22
C THR A 214 -18.78 10.94 -0.71
N ALA A 215 -18.62 9.65 -0.40
CA ALA A 215 -19.61 8.63 -0.68
C ALA A 215 -20.81 8.68 0.26
N ASP A 216 -22.02 8.57 -0.29
CA ASP A 216 -23.24 8.34 0.49
C ASP A 216 -24.25 7.48 -0.29
N GLY A 217 -24.22 6.17 -0.04
CA GLY A 217 -25.05 5.21 -0.77
C GLY A 217 -24.66 5.19 -2.25
N ASN A 218 -25.59 5.49 -3.16
CA ASN A 218 -25.27 5.68 -4.59
C ASN A 218 -24.89 7.10 -4.96
N LYS A 219 -24.91 8.05 -4.03
CA LYS A 219 -24.67 9.46 -4.31
C LYS A 219 -23.24 9.85 -3.98
N VAL A 220 -22.80 10.90 -4.66
CA VAL A 220 -21.56 11.61 -4.36
C VAL A 220 -21.92 12.98 -3.79
N LEU A 221 -21.38 13.26 -2.61
CA LEU A 221 -21.48 14.54 -1.92
C LEU A 221 -20.12 15.22 -1.88
N PHE A 222 -20.11 16.48 -1.44
CA PHE A 222 -18.89 17.25 -1.20
C PHE A 222 -18.88 17.72 0.26
N SER A 223 -17.84 17.37 0.99
CA SER A 223 -17.69 17.83 2.38
C SER A 223 -16.22 17.98 2.78
N LYS A 224 -15.97 18.76 3.84
CA LYS A 224 -14.63 18.91 4.43
C LYS A 224 -14.08 17.53 4.81
N TYR A 225 -12.84 17.26 4.42
CA TYR A 225 -12.18 16.00 4.78
C TYR A 225 -12.07 15.86 6.31
N ASN A 226 -12.49 14.71 6.84
CA ASN A 226 -12.50 14.42 8.28
C ASN A 226 -11.97 13.02 8.63
N ASN A 227 -11.07 12.48 7.80
CA ASN A 227 -10.49 11.13 7.95
C ASN A 227 -11.53 10.00 7.86
N SER A 228 -12.63 10.23 7.13
CA SER A 228 -13.67 9.22 6.93
C SER A 228 -13.29 8.25 5.81
N PRO A 229 -13.53 6.93 5.98
CA PRO A 229 -13.36 5.96 4.88
C PRO A 229 -14.28 6.26 3.69
N LYS A 230 -15.36 7.03 3.89
CA LYS A 230 -16.25 7.49 2.82
C LYS A 230 -15.64 8.57 1.93
N GLN A 231 -14.49 9.13 2.31
CA GLN A 231 -13.81 10.23 1.60
C GLN A 231 -12.48 9.82 0.98
N GLU A 232 -12.10 8.55 1.13
CA GLU A 232 -10.81 8.05 0.68
C GLU A 232 -11.00 6.96 -0.36
N PHE A 233 -10.24 7.03 -1.44
CA PHE A 233 -10.37 6.17 -2.60
C PHE A 233 -9.09 5.37 -2.81
N GLN A 234 -9.22 4.11 -3.19
CA GLN A 234 -8.15 3.36 -3.85
C GLN A 234 -8.19 3.69 -5.33
N ILE A 235 -7.02 3.98 -5.89
CA ILE A 235 -6.79 4.03 -7.33
C ILE A 235 -6.33 2.64 -7.75
N ILE A 236 -7.06 2.04 -8.69
CA ILE A 236 -6.82 0.67 -9.14
C ILE A 236 -6.72 0.67 -10.67
N PRO A 237 -5.53 0.55 -11.27
CA PRO A 237 -5.40 0.32 -12.70
C PRO A 237 -6.26 -0.85 -13.18
N VAL A 238 -6.95 -0.66 -14.30
CA VAL A 238 -7.86 -1.66 -14.89
C VAL A 238 -7.10 -2.82 -15.50
N GLU A 239 -5.92 -2.54 -16.06
CA GLU A 239 -5.09 -3.56 -16.68
C GLU A 239 -4.24 -4.31 -15.65
N GLU A 240 -3.88 -5.54 -16.00
CA GLU A 240 -2.89 -6.31 -15.26
C GLU A 240 -1.47 -5.92 -15.68
N PHE A 241 -0.53 -6.09 -14.77
CA PHE A 241 0.88 -5.83 -15.01
C PHE A 241 1.71 -7.10 -14.85
N LYS A 242 2.73 -7.26 -15.69
CA LYS A 242 3.79 -8.25 -15.50
C LYS A 242 5.07 -7.56 -15.05
N ILE A 243 5.87 -8.23 -14.24
CA ILE A 243 7.21 -7.75 -13.89
C ILE A 243 8.15 -8.04 -15.06
N GLU A 244 8.94 -7.04 -15.43
CA GLU A 244 10.01 -7.14 -16.43
C GLU A 244 11.38 -7.28 -15.75
N SER A 245 11.62 -6.50 -14.70
CA SER A 245 12.87 -6.55 -13.94
C SER A 245 12.70 -6.04 -12.52
N ILE A 246 13.62 -6.43 -11.64
CA ILE A 246 13.73 -5.94 -10.27
C ILE A 246 15.18 -5.51 -10.03
N THR A 247 15.35 -4.30 -9.50
CA THR A 247 16.66 -3.77 -9.10
C THR A 247 16.67 -3.55 -7.60
N PHE A 248 17.65 -4.16 -6.92
CA PHE A 248 17.86 -4.03 -5.48
C PHE A 248 18.84 -2.90 -5.20
N ASN A 249 18.51 -2.02 -4.26
CA ASN A 249 19.37 -0.94 -3.80
C ASN A 249 20.13 -1.39 -2.55
N ILE A 250 21.42 -1.70 -2.73
CA ILE A 250 22.34 -2.16 -1.68
C ILE A 250 23.18 -1.03 -1.07
N ASP A 251 22.81 0.23 -1.32
CA ASP A 251 23.48 1.39 -0.74
C ASP A 251 23.19 1.49 0.78
N ASN A 252 23.46 2.65 1.38
CA ASN A 252 23.30 2.91 2.81
C ASN A 252 21.88 2.71 3.38
N THR A 253 20.87 2.44 2.54
CA THR A 253 19.49 2.13 2.96
C THR A 253 19.27 0.65 3.25
N ALA A 254 20.16 -0.22 2.79
CA ALA A 254 20.11 -1.65 3.09
C ALA A 254 20.62 -1.91 4.52
N THR A 255 19.93 -2.78 5.26
CA THR A 255 20.39 -3.20 6.58
C THR A 255 20.76 -4.67 6.56
N LEU A 256 21.86 -4.99 7.25
CA LEU A 256 22.39 -6.33 7.40
C LEU A 256 22.57 -6.62 8.89
N THR A 257 21.86 -7.61 9.40
CA THR A 257 22.03 -8.09 10.78
C THR A 257 22.64 -9.48 10.76
N GLN A 258 23.79 -9.62 11.40
CA GLN A 258 24.53 -10.87 11.52
C GLN A 258 24.28 -11.52 12.89
N GLU A 259 23.96 -12.80 12.89
CA GLU A 259 23.78 -13.62 14.09
C GLU A 259 24.65 -14.88 13.98
N PRO A 260 25.66 -15.07 14.87
CA PRO A 260 26.42 -16.31 14.90
C PRO A 260 25.60 -17.45 15.50
N GLU A 261 25.53 -18.57 14.79
CA GLU A 261 25.05 -19.86 15.31
C GLU A 261 26.22 -20.85 15.30
N LEU A 262 26.67 -21.33 16.46
CA LEU A 262 27.58 -22.47 16.51
C LEU A 262 26.80 -23.73 16.15
N VAL A 263 27.15 -24.34 15.03
CA VAL A 263 26.32 -25.38 14.43
C VAL A 263 26.84 -26.77 14.73
N TYR A 264 28.14 -26.89 14.88
CA TYR A 264 28.77 -28.16 15.19
C TYR A 264 29.96 -27.95 16.11
N SER A 265 30.01 -28.76 17.16
CA SER A 265 31.15 -28.89 18.04
C SER A 265 31.30 -30.36 18.40
N ASP A 266 32.43 -30.96 18.05
CA ASP A 266 32.70 -32.34 18.38
C ASP A 266 34.13 -32.50 18.89
N ARG A 267 34.31 -33.44 19.81
CA ARG A 267 35.52 -33.63 20.59
C ARG A 267 36.02 -35.05 20.44
N PHE A 268 37.25 -35.18 19.97
CA PHE A 268 37.97 -36.44 19.94
C PHE A 268 39.19 -36.40 20.88
N VAL A 269 39.43 -37.49 21.61
CA VAL A 269 40.55 -37.61 22.54
C VAL A 269 41.46 -38.75 22.11
N ASN A 270 42.66 -38.42 21.64
CA ASN A 270 43.69 -39.41 21.34
C ASN A 270 44.64 -39.54 22.54
N ASN A 271 44.37 -40.51 23.42
CA ASN A 271 45.25 -40.86 24.54
C ASN A 271 46.35 -41.87 24.15
N SER A 272 46.42 -42.27 22.88
CA SER A 272 47.39 -43.26 22.43
C SER A 272 48.76 -42.62 22.14
N PRO A 273 49.86 -43.40 22.18
CA PRO A 273 51.19 -42.89 21.86
C PRO A 273 51.42 -42.69 20.35
N ILE A 274 50.41 -42.93 19.50
CA ILE A 274 50.48 -42.77 18.05
C ILE A 274 49.37 -41.85 17.53
N GLU A 275 49.54 -41.32 16.32
CA GLU A 275 48.50 -40.52 15.68
C GLU A 275 47.26 -41.36 15.34
N GLN A 276 46.07 -40.76 15.41
CA GLN A 276 44.80 -41.41 15.10
C GLN A 276 44.01 -40.60 14.09
N LYS A 277 43.42 -41.28 13.10
CA LYS A 277 42.48 -40.67 12.16
C LYS A 277 41.10 -40.61 12.81
N HIS A 278 40.48 -39.43 12.76
CA HIS A 278 39.09 -39.23 13.15
C HIS A 278 38.37 -38.41 12.09
N THR A 279 37.12 -38.75 11.79
CA THR A 279 36.28 -38.00 10.85
C THR A 279 35.22 -37.27 11.65
N PHE A 280 35.28 -35.95 11.65
CA PHE A 280 34.21 -35.12 12.21
C PHE A 280 33.14 -34.88 11.14
N SER A 281 31.88 -35.19 11.41
CA SER A 281 30.79 -35.09 10.44
C SER A 281 29.75 -34.07 10.90
N ILE A 282 29.49 -33.08 10.05
CA ILE A 282 28.42 -32.09 10.24
C ILE A 282 27.29 -32.40 9.27
N SER A 283 26.07 -32.45 9.82
CA SER A 283 24.83 -32.40 9.05
C SER A 283 23.90 -31.40 9.73
N LYS A 284 23.69 -30.25 9.09
CA LYS A 284 22.75 -29.23 9.58
C LYS A 284 21.95 -28.68 8.43
N THR A 285 20.67 -28.52 8.70
CA THR A 285 19.72 -27.89 7.80
C THR A 285 19.37 -26.49 8.29
N TYR A 286 19.35 -25.52 7.38
CA TYR A 286 18.87 -24.16 7.63
C TYR A 286 17.87 -23.74 6.56
N LYS A 287 17.12 -22.68 6.88
CA LYS A 287 16.10 -22.11 6.01
C LYS A 287 16.53 -20.74 5.55
N GLU A 288 16.57 -20.58 4.24
CA GLU A 288 16.61 -19.28 3.60
C GLU A 288 15.20 -18.84 3.31
N THR A 289 14.95 -17.55 3.49
CA THR A 289 13.63 -16.98 3.27
C THR A 289 13.73 -15.80 2.33
N SER A 290 12.66 -15.56 1.58
CA SER A 290 12.51 -14.40 0.72
C SER A 290 11.09 -13.88 0.83
N SER A 291 10.95 -12.59 1.13
CA SER A 291 9.65 -11.92 1.16
C SER A 291 9.73 -10.51 0.58
N PHE A 292 8.69 -10.14 -0.16
CA PHE A 292 8.57 -8.84 -0.80
C PHE A 292 7.40 -8.06 -0.20
N THR A 293 7.67 -6.81 0.15
CA THR A 293 6.65 -5.85 0.58
C THR A 293 6.61 -4.68 -0.41
N LYS A 294 5.40 -4.27 -0.79
CA LYS A 294 5.18 -3.13 -1.69
C LYS A 294 5.06 -1.84 -0.85
N LYS A 295 5.67 -0.74 -1.33
CA LYS A 295 5.51 0.62 -0.77
C LYS A 295 4.64 1.54 -1.63
N THR A 296 4.53 1.25 -2.93
CA THR A 296 3.68 2.01 -3.86
C THR A 296 2.22 1.99 -3.44
N SER A 297 1.58 3.16 -3.40
CA SER A 297 0.30 3.35 -2.71
C SER A 297 -0.93 3.03 -3.54
N TYR A 298 -0.86 2.95 -4.87
CA TYR A 298 -1.99 2.49 -5.70
C TYR A 298 -2.07 0.95 -5.75
N SER A 299 -3.28 0.42 -5.87
CA SER A 299 -3.52 -1.03 -5.84
C SER A 299 -3.29 -1.62 -7.22
N LEU A 300 -2.43 -2.62 -7.34
CA LEU A 300 -2.00 -3.19 -8.61
C LEU A 300 -2.36 -4.67 -8.69
N SER A 301 -2.90 -5.09 -9.83
CA SER A 301 -2.98 -6.50 -10.19
C SER A 301 -1.69 -6.91 -10.91
N ILE A 302 -0.85 -7.69 -10.22
CA ILE A 302 0.45 -8.16 -10.75
C ILE A 302 0.35 -9.66 -10.99
N LYS A 303 0.77 -10.13 -12.17
CA LYS A 303 0.93 -11.57 -12.42
C LYS A 303 2.14 -12.10 -11.63
N THR A 304 1.90 -13.04 -10.71
CA THR A 304 2.84 -13.44 -9.65
C THR A 304 3.78 -14.59 -10.03
N ASP A 305 3.88 -14.99 -11.29
CA ASP A 305 4.73 -16.13 -11.72
C ASP A 305 6.17 -15.72 -12.09
N PHE A 306 6.60 -14.52 -11.70
CA PHE A 306 7.91 -14.00 -12.06
C PHE A 306 9.00 -14.54 -11.13
N SER A 307 9.94 -15.31 -11.69
CA SER A 307 11.17 -15.73 -11.02
C SER A 307 12.13 -14.53 -10.91
N VAL A 308 12.55 -14.21 -9.69
CA VAL A 308 13.47 -13.12 -9.37
C VAL A 308 14.72 -13.68 -8.70
N LYS A 309 15.86 -13.21 -9.20
CA LYS A 309 17.17 -13.37 -8.57
C LYS A 309 17.30 -12.40 -7.41
N ILE A 310 17.49 -12.91 -6.20
CA ILE A 310 17.58 -12.10 -4.97
C ILE A 310 19.03 -11.75 -4.59
N PRO A 311 19.26 -10.71 -3.77
CA PRO A 311 20.57 -10.48 -3.15
C PRO A 311 21.02 -11.68 -2.30
N ILE A 312 22.34 -11.86 -2.21
CA ILE A 312 23.02 -12.92 -1.44
C ILE A 312 24.09 -12.30 -0.54
N ILE A 313 24.64 -13.11 0.36
CA ILE A 313 25.82 -12.77 1.15
C ILE A 313 27.08 -13.31 0.49
N ALA A 314 28.10 -12.45 0.39
CA ALA A 314 29.45 -12.81 0.02
C ALA A 314 30.45 -12.02 0.88
N ASP A 315 31.34 -12.73 1.56
CA ASP A 315 32.36 -12.15 2.45
C ASP A 315 31.75 -11.23 3.52
N GLY A 316 30.63 -11.67 4.09
CA GLY A 316 29.88 -10.92 5.10
C GLY A 316 29.21 -9.62 4.60
N LYS A 317 29.09 -9.42 3.27
CA LYS A 317 28.44 -8.26 2.67
C LYS A 317 27.31 -8.68 1.73
N ILE A 318 26.32 -7.80 1.56
CA ILE A 318 25.25 -7.99 0.58
C ILE A 318 25.83 -7.82 -0.84
N SER A 319 25.54 -8.77 -1.71
CA SER A 319 25.91 -8.78 -3.12
C SER A 319 24.69 -9.06 -4.01
N THR A 320 24.64 -8.42 -5.19
CA THR A 320 23.59 -8.60 -6.20
C THR A 320 24.10 -9.35 -7.44
N THR A 321 25.25 -10.03 -7.35
CA THR A 321 25.84 -10.77 -8.48
C THR A 321 24.91 -11.89 -8.98
N LEU A 322 24.33 -11.68 -10.16
CA LEU A 322 23.26 -12.51 -10.76
C LEU A 322 23.68 -13.95 -11.12
N SER A 323 24.97 -14.27 -11.16
CA SER A 323 25.46 -15.62 -11.49
C SER A 323 25.28 -16.60 -10.33
N SER A 324 25.23 -16.11 -9.09
CA SER A 324 25.20 -16.92 -7.86
C SER A 324 23.92 -16.73 -7.05
N SER A 325 23.09 -15.76 -7.41
CA SER A 325 21.81 -15.48 -6.77
C SER A 325 20.81 -16.62 -6.99
N LYS A 326 20.14 -17.03 -5.92
CA LYS A 326 19.01 -17.97 -5.99
C LYS A 326 17.78 -17.31 -6.57
N GLU A 327 16.94 -18.13 -7.20
CA GLU A 327 15.68 -17.71 -7.80
C GLU A 327 14.53 -17.98 -6.84
N PHE A 328 13.68 -16.96 -6.66
CA PHE A 328 12.47 -16.99 -5.84
C PHE A 328 11.30 -16.41 -6.63
N THR A 329 10.06 -16.72 -6.26
CA THR A 329 8.89 -16.12 -6.88
C THR A 329 8.58 -14.76 -6.25
N TYR A 330 8.44 -13.72 -7.07
CA TYR A 330 8.05 -12.40 -6.58
C TYR A 330 6.66 -12.41 -5.94
N GLY A 331 6.51 -11.66 -4.83
CA GLY A 331 5.24 -11.44 -4.15
C GLY A 331 4.76 -12.63 -3.31
N LYS A 332 5.53 -13.72 -3.26
CA LYS A 332 5.32 -14.84 -2.34
C LYS A 332 6.32 -14.78 -1.19
N SER A 333 5.93 -15.37 -0.06
CA SER A 333 6.86 -15.71 1.01
C SER A 333 7.26 -17.16 0.80
N GLU A 334 8.51 -17.38 0.41
CA GLU A 334 9.05 -18.69 0.07
C GLU A 334 10.22 -19.03 1.00
N GLU A 335 10.35 -20.31 1.31
CA GLU A 335 11.46 -20.84 2.12
C GLU A 335 12.18 -21.92 1.33
N HIS A 336 13.50 -21.78 1.21
CA HIS A 336 14.37 -22.83 0.65
C HIS A 336 15.18 -23.45 1.77
N THR A 337 15.15 -24.78 1.83
CA THR A 337 15.87 -25.55 2.83
C THR A 337 17.21 -25.96 2.26
N ILE A 338 18.30 -25.57 2.93
CA ILE A 338 19.66 -25.96 2.56
C ILE A 338 20.25 -26.82 3.65
N THR A 339 20.85 -27.93 3.24
CA THR A 339 21.54 -28.84 4.13
C THR A 339 23.04 -28.78 3.88
N ILE A 340 23.80 -28.44 4.91
CA ILE A 340 25.25 -28.57 4.95
C ILE A 340 25.58 -29.96 5.44
N ASN A 341 26.14 -30.78 4.55
CA ASN A 341 26.71 -32.08 4.86
C ASN A 341 28.20 -32.05 4.55
N ARG A 342 29.07 -32.18 5.56
CA ARG A 342 30.53 -32.19 5.38
C ARG A 342 31.20 -33.19 6.32
N ASP A 343 32.22 -33.84 5.81
CA ASP A 343 33.12 -34.69 6.58
C ASP A 343 34.51 -34.07 6.62
N TYR A 344 35.11 -34.05 7.80
CA TYR A 344 36.44 -33.54 8.06
C TYR A 344 37.33 -34.70 8.53
N PRO A 345 37.96 -35.46 7.61
CA PRO A 345 38.86 -36.55 7.96
C PRO A 345 40.22 -35.99 8.39
N ILE A 346 40.49 -35.95 9.69
CA ILE A 346 41.68 -35.30 10.27
C ILE A 346 42.55 -36.32 11.02
N ILE A 347 43.87 -36.16 10.93
CA ILE A 347 44.82 -36.85 11.82
C ILE A 347 44.99 -36.06 13.12
N ILE A 348 44.66 -36.68 14.25
CA ILE A 348 44.85 -36.13 15.59
C ILE A 348 46.14 -36.69 16.19
N PRO A 349 47.12 -35.83 16.57
CA PRO A 349 48.40 -36.28 17.12
C PRO A 349 48.24 -37.12 18.40
N ALA A 350 49.28 -37.90 18.73
CA ALA A 350 49.37 -38.67 19.98
C ALA A 350 49.26 -37.75 21.21
N ASN A 351 48.46 -38.14 22.20
CA ASN A 351 48.24 -37.38 23.44
C ASN A 351 47.63 -35.98 23.24
N TYR A 352 46.74 -35.82 22.27
CA TYR A 352 45.99 -34.58 22.03
C TYR A 352 44.47 -34.78 22.06
N ILE A 353 43.78 -33.73 22.47
CA ILE A 353 42.34 -33.52 22.33
C ILE A 353 42.12 -32.61 21.13
N GLY A 354 41.36 -33.07 20.14
CA GLY A 354 40.89 -32.25 19.03
C GLY A 354 39.44 -31.84 19.24
N ILE A 355 39.16 -30.54 19.17
CA ILE A 355 37.79 -30.00 19.20
C ILE A 355 37.54 -29.27 17.88
N MET A 356 36.68 -29.84 17.04
CA MET A 356 36.27 -29.23 15.79
C MET A 356 35.08 -28.30 16.05
N ARG A 357 35.14 -27.07 15.53
CA ARG A 357 34.03 -26.12 15.57
C ARG A 357 33.74 -25.57 14.19
N VAL A 358 32.46 -25.51 13.86
CA VAL A 358 31.96 -24.87 12.64
C VAL A 358 30.85 -23.91 13.04
N THR A 359 31.02 -22.65 12.66
CA THR A 359 30.05 -21.58 12.91
C THR A 359 29.35 -21.23 11.60
N LEU A 360 28.03 -21.10 11.64
CA LEU A 360 27.27 -20.43 10.58
C LEU A 360 26.96 -19.01 11.04
N TYR A 361 27.04 -18.07 10.12
CA TYR A 361 26.48 -16.75 10.31
C TYR A 361 25.18 -16.66 9.55
N LYS A 362 24.10 -16.44 10.29
CA LYS A 362 22.80 -16.11 9.71
C LYS A 362 22.76 -14.61 9.48
N TYR A 363 22.44 -14.22 8.26
CA TYR A 363 22.31 -12.83 7.86
C TYR A 363 20.87 -12.52 7.51
N ASN A 364 20.30 -11.55 8.21
CA ASN A 364 19.00 -10.99 7.89
C ASN A 364 19.23 -9.71 7.08
N MET A 365 18.77 -9.72 5.83
CA MET A 365 18.86 -8.61 4.90
C MET A 365 17.51 -7.90 4.80
N ASP A 366 17.53 -6.57 4.76
CA ASP A 366 16.37 -5.74 4.45
C ASP A 366 16.78 -4.65 3.46
N VAL A 367 16.37 -4.81 2.21
CA VAL A 367 16.90 -4.09 1.05
C VAL A 367 15.75 -3.47 0.27
N GLU A 368 15.90 -2.21 -0.14
CA GLU A 368 14.90 -1.57 -0.99
C GLU A 368 15.01 -2.09 -2.42
N TYR A 369 13.89 -2.16 -3.13
CA TYR A 369 13.88 -2.53 -4.53
C TYR A 369 12.97 -1.64 -5.35
N ILE A 370 13.28 -1.57 -6.66
CA ILE A 370 12.43 -0.99 -7.69
C ILE A 370 12.12 -2.09 -8.70
N ALA A 371 10.85 -2.46 -8.80
CA ALA A 371 10.36 -3.38 -9.83
C ALA A 371 9.83 -2.57 -11.03
N THR A 372 10.32 -2.87 -12.23
CA THR A 372 9.76 -2.35 -13.47
C THR A 372 8.68 -3.31 -13.95
N CYS A 373 7.46 -2.79 -14.12
CA CYS A 373 6.31 -3.56 -14.55
C CYS A 373 5.79 -3.02 -15.89
N VAL A 374 5.32 -3.93 -16.75
CA VAL A 374 4.77 -3.63 -18.06
C VAL A 374 3.29 -3.94 -18.06
N GLY A 375 2.47 -2.95 -18.42
CA GLY A 375 1.03 -3.12 -18.61
C GLY A 375 0.74 -4.12 -19.73
N MET A 376 -0.10 -5.10 -19.45
CA MET A 376 -0.40 -6.20 -20.38
C MET A 376 -1.26 -5.75 -21.56
N VAL A 377 -1.93 -4.60 -21.45
CA VAL A 377 -2.77 -4.03 -22.51
C VAL A 377 -2.11 -2.83 -23.14
N SER A 378 -1.63 -1.88 -22.33
CA SER A 378 -1.06 -0.63 -22.84
C SER A 378 0.41 -0.73 -23.25
N GLY A 379 1.13 -1.76 -22.77
CA GLY A 379 2.58 -1.87 -22.90
C GLY A 379 3.36 -0.81 -22.10
N ARG A 380 2.68 0.04 -21.32
CA ARG A 380 3.33 1.10 -20.55
C ARG A 380 4.15 0.53 -19.41
N LYS A 381 5.29 1.16 -19.16
CA LYS A 381 6.16 0.82 -18.04
C LYS A 381 5.84 1.67 -16.83
N ILE A 382 5.62 1.02 -15.71
CA ILE A 382 5.52 1.63 -14.38
C ILE A 382 6.59 1.03 -13.47
N LYS A 383 6.92 1.74 -12.40
CA LYS A 383 7.89 1.39 -11.38
C LYS A 383 7.19 1.28 -10.04
N ILE A 384 7.41 0.15 -9.39
CA ILE A 384 6.91 -0.13 -8.05
C ILE A 384 8.09 -0.10 -7.09
N LYS A 385 7.99 0.69 -6.02
CA LYS A 385 8.97 0.74 -4.94
C LYS A 385 8.54 -0.25 -3.84
N GLY A 386 9.49 -0.89 -3.20
CA GLY A 386 9.22 -1.83 -2.11
C GLY A 386 10.44 -2.16 -1.26
N ARG A 387 10.24 -3.05 -0.28
CA ARG A 387 11.32 -3.64 0.52
C ARG A 387 11.29 -5.15 0.44
N TRP A 388 12.45 -5.73 0.19
CA TRP A 388 12.70 -7.15 0.21
C TRP A 388 13.41 -7.52 1.50
N LYS A 389 12.91 -8.56 2.16
CA LYS A 389 13.56 -9.16 3.33
C LYS A 389 13.97 -10.58 2.99
N GLY A 390 15.25 -10.88 3.23
CA GLY A 390 15.81 -12.19 2.99
C GLY A 390 16.64 -12.69 4.15
N VAL A 391 16.71 -14.00 4.29
CA VAL A 391 17.66 -14.67 5.17
C VAL A 391 18.60 -15.50 4.30
N ASP A 392 19.89 -15.26 4.47
CA ASP A 392 20.97 -16.05 3.86
C ASP A 392 21.95 -16.49 4.95
N VAL A 393 22.70 -17.56 4.68
CA VAL A 393 23.61 -18.15 5.65
C VAL A 393 24.97 -18.38 5.03
N GLU A 394 26.00 -17.89 5.70
CA GLU A 394 27.39 -18.09 5.32
C GLU A 394 28.08 -18.98 6.35
N GLN A 395 28.77 -20.02 5.89
CA GLN A 395 29.58 -20.88 6.76
C GLN A 395 30.98 -20.29 6.92
N THR A 396 31.48 -20.27 8.15
CA THR A 396 32.91 -20.00 8.37
C THR A 396 33.77 -21.18 7.92
N GLU A 397 35.07 -20.91 7.77
CA GLU A 397 36.06 -21.97 7.81
C GLU A 397 35.89 -22.79 9.10
N ALA A 398 36.09 -24.10 9.00
CA ALA A 398 36.06 -24.96 10.18
C ALA A 398 37.35 -24.76 10.99
N VAL A 399 37.25 -24.81 12.31
CA VAL A 399 38.37 -24.55 13.22
C VAL A 399 38.59 -25.78 14.09
N LEU A 400 39.80 -26.34 14.05
CA LEU A 400 40.22 -27.37 14.98
C LEU A 400 41.11 -26.77 16.08
N ASP A 401 40.65 -26.86 17.32
CA ASP A 401 41.48 -26.60 18.48
C ASP A 401 42.13 -27.88 18.96
N LEU A 402 43.45 -27.87 19.08
CA LEU A 402 44.26 -28.95 19.61
C LEU A 402 44.78 -28.55 21.00
N THR A 403 44.52 -29.41 21.98
CA THR A 403 45.02 -29.25 23.36
C THR A 403 45.69 -30.55 23.80
N PRO A 404 46.93 -30.50 24.34
CA PRO A 404 47.55 -31.68 24.94
C PRO A 404 46.68 -32.29 26.03
N THR A 405 46.64 -33.63 26.15
CA THR A 405 45.83 -34.32 27.16
C THR A 405 46.25 -34.01 28.60
N ASN A 406 47.49 -33.56 28.80
CA ASN A 406 48.00 -33.06 30.08
C ASN A 406 47.59 -31.60 30.39
N ASN A 407 46.74 -30.98 29.57
CA ASN A 407 46.27 -29.58 29.67
C ASN A 407 47.38 -28.51 29.65
N SER A 408 48.60 -28.84 29.18
CA SER A 408 49.68 -27.87 29.02
C SER A 408 49.28 -26.75 28.05
N THR A 409 49.52 -25.49 28.44
CA THR A 409 49.25 -24.31 27.62
C THR A 409 50.23 -24.14 26.47
N SER A 410 51.48 -24.63 26.62
CA SER A 410 52.53 -24.46 25.60
C SER A 410 52.33 -25.29 24.33
N GLY A 411 51.45 -26.31 24.35
CA GLY A 411 51.14 -27.16 23.20
C GLY A 411 49.79 -26.86 22.55
N LYS A 412 49.03 -25.86 23.03
CA LYS A 412 47.73 -25.54 22.45
C LYS A 412 47.90 -24.85 21.10
N ARG A 413 47.14 -25.27 20.10
CA ARG A 413 47.13 -24.61 18.78
C ARG A 413 45.76 -24.69 18.12
N THR A 414 45.44 -23.68 17.32
CA THR A 414 44.20 -23.58 16.56
C THR A 414 44.53 -23.63 15.08
N VAL A 415 43.82 -24.48 14.34
CA VAL A 415 44.07 -24.75 12.92
C VAL A 415 42.79 -24.47 12.15
N LYS A 416 42.87 -23.55 11.19
CA LYS A 416 41.78 -23.31 10.24
C LYS A 416 41.84 -24.37 9.15
N ILE A 417 40.72 -25.02 8.90
CA ILE A 417 40.56 -25.95 7.80
C ILE A 417 40.01 -25.17 6.62
N SER A 418 40.87 -24.85 5.66
CA SER A 418 40.47 -24.10 4.47
C SER A 418 39.59 -24.93 3.55
N LYS A 419 38.89 -24.25 2.64
CA LYS A 419 38.07 -24.89 1.61
C LYS A 419 38.91 -25.83 0.72
N ASP A 420 40.11 -25.41 0.33
CA ASP A 420 41.03 -26.23 -0.48
C ASP A 420 41.47 -27.52 0.24
N MET A 421 41.67 -27.45 1.57
CA MET A 421 42.01 -28.63 2.37
C MET A 421 40.89 -29.66 2.34
N LEU A 422 39.62 -29.22 2.38
CA LEU A 422 38.45 -30.08 2.29
C LEU A 422 38.25 -30.65 0.89
N GLU A 423 38.37 -29.81 -0.14
CA GLU A 423 38.14 -30.19 -1.53
C GLU A 423 39.25 -31.12 -2.08
N SER A 424 40.39 -31.20 -1.39
CA SER A 424 41.47 -32.13 -1.74
C SER A 424 41.09 -33.62 -1.62
N ASN A 425 39.97 -33.96 -0.98
CA ASN A 425 39.52 -35.34 -0.69
C ASN A 425 40.57 -36.24 -0.01
N LYS A 426 41.60 -35.64 0.61
CA LYS A 426 42.65 -36.34 1.34
C LYS A 426 42.44 -36.19 2.84
N VAL A 427 43.02 -37.10 3.61
CA VAL A 427 43.08 -36.94 5.06
C VAL A 427 43.92 -35.71 5.39
N ILE A 428 43.37 -34.81 6.18
CA ILE A 428 44.00 -33.56 6.56
C ILE A 428 45.06 -33.85 7.63
N LYS A 429 46.33 -33.59 7.27
CA LYS A 429 47.46 -33.65 8.19
C LYS A 429 47.71 -32.26 8.78
N ILE A 430 47.89 -32.22 10.08
CA ILE A 430 48.14 -30.99 10.82
C ILE A 430 49.59 -31.02 11.29
N ASN A 431 50.46 -30.34 10.55
CA ASN A 431 51.85 -30.17 10.93
C ASN A 431 51.97 -29.33 12.20
#